data_AF-A0A9P9NQ13-F1
#
_entry.id   AF-A0A9P9NQ13-F1
#
_cell.length_a   1.000
_cell.length_b   1.000
_cell.length_c   1.000
_cell.angle_alpha   90.00
_cell.angle_beta   90.00
_cell.angle_gamma   90.00
#
_symmetry.space_group_name_H-M   'P 1'
#
loop_
_entity.id
_entity.type
_entity.pdbx_description
1 polymer ?
#
loop_
_entity_poly.entity_id
_entity_poly.type
_entity_poly.pdbx_seq_one_letter_code
_entity_poly.pdbx_strand_id
1 'polypeptide(L)'
;MDTPSRPNLKSFHFFPQLPTELRLKIYKHMLSLSYNSYSSSRILKISYSPSLGRYISNTPPPVTLSINSESRVLTLSTHSYLSLGPIPKALKPSGSTSSSSSISKSNSNHILYHFSTSPSRHLIQHLAIDFRVWAELCENGFLGIVSRMRALRELDLVVEFGRAFEGEVGFLECPSWRRDLRWVAEGAERGVGEERKRVLGLGGSGSGIGRGGELGEVRVRCVILTRGGEQS
;
A
#
# COMPACT_ATOMS: atom_id res chain seq x y z
N MET A 1 42.70 -17.53 -1.28
CA MET A 1 42.06 -16.46 -2.09
C MET A 1 40.83 -16.02 -1.31
N ASP A 2 41.00 -14.97 -0.52
CA ASP A 2 39.91 -14.43 0.30
C ASP A 2 39.03 -13.56 -0.59
N THR A 3 37.76 -13.93 -0.70
CA THR A 3 36.77 -13.10 -1.39
C THR A 3 36.51 -11.85 -0.53
N PRO A 4 36.59 -10.63 -1.09
CA PRO A 4 36.31 -9.43 -0.32
C PRO A 4 34.85 -9.47 0.15
N SER A 5 34.65 -9.43 1.48
CA SER A 5 33.31 -9.36 2.06
C SER A 5 32.63 -8.07 1.58
N ARG A 6 31.41 -8.20 1.06
CA ARG A 6 30.61 -7.05 0.65
C ARG A 6 30.46 -6.11 1.86
N PRO A 7 30.72 -4.79 1.71
CA PRO A 7 30.54 -3.87 2.80
C PRO A 7 29.09 -3.95 3.29
N ASN A 8 28.94 -4.19 4.59
CA ASN A 8 27.66 -4.26 5.26
C ASN A 8 27.05 -2.85 5.25
N LEU A 9 26.29 -2.51 4.21
CA LEU A 9 25.68 -1.20 3.97
C LEU A 9 24.54 -0.91 4.96
N LYS A 10 24.84 -0.88 6.27
CA LYS A 10 23.84 -0.62 7.32
C LYS A 10 24.13 0.59 8.19
N SER A 11 25.15 1.39 7.87
CA SER A 11 25.36 2.69 8.55
C SER A 11 25.27 3.83 7.55
N PHE A 12 24.30 4.72 7.74
CA PHE A 12 24.26 5.98 7.03
C PHE A 12 25.39 6.88 7.56
N HIS A 13 26.30 7.30 6.69
CA HIS A 13 27.35 8.25 7.08
C HIS A 13 26.74 9.64 7.22
N PHE A 14 26.90 10.27 8.37
CA PHE A 14 26.38 11.62 8.61
C PHE A 14 27.40 12.67 8.16
N PHE A 15 26.95 13.69 7.42
CA PHE A 15 27.80 14.73 6.83
C PHE A 15 27.46 16.13 7.41
N PRO A 16 27.78 16.40 8.69
CA PRO A 16 27.44 17.68 9.33
C PRO A 16 28.21 18.87 8.74
N GLN A 17 29.39 18.63 8.16
CA GLN A 17 30.26 19.69 7.65
C GLN A 17 29.82 20.24 6.29
N LEU A 18 28.86 19.59 5.62
CA LEU A 18 28.34 20.08 4.35
C LEU A 18 27.38 21.27 4.56
N PRO A 19 27.42 22.28 3.67
CA PRO A 19 26.39 23.31 3.61
C PRO A 19 24.98 22.72 3.61
N THR A 20 24.04 23.41 4.27
CA THR A 20 22.66 22.97 4.45
C THR A 20 21.98 22.64 3.12
N GLU A 21 22.27 23.40 2.07
CA GLU A 21 21.73 23.19 0.73
C GLU A 21 22.14 21.82 0.15
N LEU A 22 23.39 21.43 0.37
CA LEU A 22 23.89 20.12 -0.07
C LEU A 22 23.30 19.00 0.77
N ARG A 23 23.20 19.17 2.10
CA ARG A 23 22.56 18.18 2.99
C ARG A 23 21.11 17.93 2.58
N LEU A 24 20.35 19.00 2.34
CA LEU A 24 18.96 18.89 1.87
C LEU A 24 18.85 18.23 0.49
N LYS A 25 19.77 18.53 -0.45
CA LYS A 25 19.82 17.85 -1.75
C LYS A 25 20.08 16.35 -1.60
N ILE A 26 21.01 15.95 -0.71
CA ILE A 26 21.29 14.55 -0.43
C ILE A 26 20.06 13.86 0.15
N TYR A 27 19.40 14.45 1.15
CA TYR A 27 18.19 13.85 1.73
C TYR A 27 17.05 13.75 0.71
N LYS A 28 16.82 14.77 -0.11
CA LYS A 28 15.85 14.70 -1.22
C LYS A 28 16.19 13.57 -2.17
N HIS A 29 17.48 13.42 -2.51
CA HIS A 29 17.92 12.36 -3.39
C HIS A 29 17.72 10.97 -2.75
N MET A 30 18.03 10.79 -1.47
CA MET A 30 17.77 9.55 -0.74
C MET A 30 16.29 9.18 -0.73
N LEU A 31 15.41 10.16 -0.51
CA LEU A 31 13.98 9.95 -0.62
C LEU A 31 13.62 9.56 -2.06
N SER A 32 14.16 10.25 -3.07
CA SER A 32 13.92 9.94 -4.49
C SER A 32 14.44 8.56 -4.93
N LEU A 33 15.56 8.08 -4.39
CA LEU A 33 16.08 6.74 -4.67
C LEU A 33 15.16 5.66 -4.11
N SER A 34 14.49 5.96 -3.00
CA SER A 34 13.40 5.12 -2.49
C SER A 34 12.14 5.16 -3.38
N TYR A 35 12.09 5.96 -4.45
CA TYR A 35 10.95 6.06 -5.37
C TYR A 35 11.29 5.70 -6.83
N ASN A 36 12.50 6.02 -7.31
CA ASN A 36 12.89 5.94 -8.72
C ASN A 36 13.39 4.56 -9.16
N SER A 37 13.60 3.63 -8.23
CA SER A 37 13.61 2.23 -8.63
C SER A 37 12.17 1.90 -9.03
N TYR A 38 11.94 1.70 -10.33
CA TYR A 38 10.67 1.28 -10.95
C TYR A 38 10.03 0.02 -10.30
N SER A 39 10.69 -0.57 -9.29
CA SER A 39 10.33 -1.74 -8.51
C SER A 39 10.08 -1.49 -7.00
N SER A 40 10.26 -0.28 -6.45
CA SER A 40 10.21 -0.09 -4.99
C SER A 40 9.47 1.17 -4.55
N SER A 41 8.16 1.23 -4.80
CA SER A 41 7.29 1.92 -3.84
C SER A 41 7.36 1.13 -2.54
N ARG A 42 7.81 1.76 -1.46
CA ARG A 42 7.98 1.10 -0.16
C ARG A 42 6.74 0.29 0.23
N ILE A 43 6.89 -1.03 0.28
CA ILE A 43 5.79 -1.93 0.64
C ILE A 43 5.53 -1.85 2.14
N LEU A 44 4.37 -1.31 2.51
CA LEU A 44 3.91 -1.26 3.90
C LEU A 44 3.14 -2.54 4.21
N LYS A 45 3.72 -3.40 5.06
CA LYS A 45 3.01 -4.56 5.60
C LYS A 45 2.13 -4.11 6.75
N ILE A 46 0.83 -4.12 6.52
CA ILE A 46 -0.16 -3.66 7.49
C ILE A 46 -0.78 -4.87 8.21
N SER A 47 -0.90 -4.80 9.53
CA SER A 47 -1.63 -5.79 10.33
C SER A 47 -2.50 -5.09 11.36
N TYR A 48 -3.64 -5.69 11.69
CA TYR A 48 -4.42 -5.22 12.83
C TYR A 48 -3.73 -5.58 14.14
N SER A 49 -3.61 -4.62 15.06
CA SER A 49 -3.12 -4.82 16.41
C SER A 49 -4.32 -4.81 17.37
N PRO A 50 -4.73 -5.97 17.93
CA PRO A 50 -5.85 -6.03 18.87
C PRO A 50 -5.61 -5.20 20.14
N SER A 51 -4.38 -5.18 20.63
CA SER A 51 -4.00 -4.40 21.82
C SER A 51 -4.13 -2.89 21.63
N LEU A 52 -3.92 -2.41 20.40
CA LEU A 52 -4.03 -0.99 20.07
C LEU A 52 -5.38 -0.63 19.42
N GLY A 53 -6.23 -1.61 19.12
CA GLY A 53 -7.49 -1.41 18.41
C GLY A 53 -7.33 -0.76 17.03
N ARG A 54 -6.17 -0.90 16.37
CA ARG A 54 -5.86 -0.21 15.10
C ARG A 54 -4.92 -0.99 14.21
N TYR A 55 -4.93 -0.66 12.91
CA TYR A 55 -3.94 -1.15 11.98
C TYR A 55 -2.58 -0.47 12.19
N ILE A 56 -1.52 -1.27 12.16
CA ILE A 56 -0.14 -0.81 12.28
C ILE A 56 0.68 -1.31 11.09
N SER A 57 1.70 -0.54 10.70
CA SER A 57 2.73 -1.00 9.77
C SER A 57 3.83 -1.72 10.52
N ASN A 58 4.13 -2.95 10.09
CA ASN A 58 5.31 -3.70 10.56
C ASN A 58 6.56 -3.39 9.72
N THR A 59 6.43 -2.60 8.65
CA THR A 59 7.59 -2.17 7.86
C THR A 59 8.39 -1.13 8.65
N PRO A 60 9.72 -1.32 8.87
CA PRO A 60 10.56 -0.41 9.65
C PRO A 60 10.53 0.99 9.03
N PRO A 61 10.46 2.11 9.77
CA PRO A 61 10.36 3.46 9.18
C PRO A 61 11.52 3.82 8.24
N PRO A 62 11.37 4.80 7.32
CA PRO A 62 12.49 5.30 6.52
C PRO A 62 13.62 5.80 7.42
N VAL A 63 14.87 5.44 7.09
CA VAL A 63 16.06 5.83 7.88
C VAL A 63 16.18 7.36 8.03
N THR A 64 15.66 8.12 7.07
CA THR A 64 15.62 9.58 7.09
C THR A 64 14.80 10.16 8.25
N LEU A 65 13.93 9.37 8.90
CA LEU A 65 13.26 9.78 10.13
C LEU A 65 14.16 9.72 11.38
N SER A 66 15.24 8.95 11.36
CA SER A 66 16.14 8.75 12.50
C SER A 66 17.50 9.43 12.39
N ILE A 67 17.89 9.94 11.22
CA ILE A 67 19.21 10.58 11.01
C ILE A 67 19.34 11.88 11.83
N ASN A 68 18.53 12.90 11.55
CA ASN A 68 18.52 14.15 12.30
C ASN A 68 17.18 14.92 12.15
N SER A 69 17.09 16.11 12.74
CA SER A 69 15.90 16.96 12.68
C SER A 69 15.56 17.43 11.25
N GLU A 70 16.56 17.85 10.47
CA GLU A 70 16.35 18.33 9.10
C GLU A 70 15.83 17.23 8.17
N SER A 71 16.46 16.06 8.20
CA SER A 71 16.04 14.91 7.40
C SER A 71 14.63 14.45 7.78
N ARG A 72 14.31 14.52 9.08
CA ARG A 72 12.98 14.17 9.60
C ARG A 72 11.92 15.14 9.09
N VAL A 73 12.16 16.46 9.20
CA VAL A 73 11.23 17.48 8.70
C VAL A 73 10.99 17.29 7.21
N LEU A 74 12.05 17.07 6.43
CA LEU A 74 11.92 16.80 5.00
C LEU A 74 11.10 15.54 4.74
N THR A 75 11.39 14.44 5.44
CA THR A 75 10.66 13.17 5.25
C THR A 75 9.18 13.32 5.58
N LEU A 76 8.84 13.99 6.68
CA LEU A 76 7.46 14.24 7.09
C LEU A 76 6.75 15.23 6.16
N SER A 77 7.47 16.15 5.52
CA SER A 77 6.89 17.03 4.49
C SER A 77 6.54 16.28 3.21
N THR A 78 7.26 15.18 2.92
CA THR A 78 7.03 14.37 1.72
C THR A 78 6.06 13.21 1.97
N HIS A 79 6.07 12.62 3.16
CA HIS A 79 5.29 11.42 3.49
C HIS A 79 4.14 11.73 4.44
N SER A 80 2.94 11.28 4.07
CA SER A 80 1.78 11.31 4.97
C SER A 80 1.70 10.03 5.79
N TYR A 81 1.25 10.15 7.05
CA TYR A 81 0.90 9.00 7.85
C TYR A 81 -0.33 8.30 7.26
N LEU A 82 -0.20 7.01 6.99
CA LEU A 82 -1.33 6.18 6.61
C LEU A 82 -2.15 5.86 7.86
N SER A 83 -3.34 6.46 7.98
CA SER A 83 -4.28 6.19 9.07
C SER A 83 -5.44 5.37 8.53
N LEU A 84 -5.46 4.06 8.82
CA LEU A 84 -6.57 3.18 8.48
C LEU A 84 -7.52 3.07 9.66
N GLY A 85 -8.80 3.27 9.37
CA GLY A 85 -9.87 3.28 10.36
C GLY A 85 -10.31 4.66 10.83
N PRO A 86 -11.29 4.70 11.74
CA PRO A 86 -11.76 5.95 12.31
C PRO A 86 -10.62 6.59 13.10
N ILE A 87 -10.49 7.92 12.94
CA ILE A 87 -9.56 8.71 13.75
C ILE A 87 -9.92 8.43 15.21
N PRO A 88 -8.95 8.01 16.07
CA PRO A 88 -9.23 7.82 17.48
C PRO A 88 -9.77 9.12 18.04
N LYS A 89 -11.07 9.16 18.36
CA LYS A 89 -11.61 10.21 19.23
C LYS A 89 -10.83 10.07 20.53
N ALA A 90 -10.26 11.16 21.03
CA ALA A 90 -9.46 11.17 22.27
C ALA A 90 -10.11 10.24 23.31
N LEU A 91 -9.40 9.16 23.66
CA LEU A 91 -9.89 8.12 24.54
C LEU A 91 -10.23 8.76 25.89
N LYS A 92 -11.54 8.91 26.19
CA LYS A 92 -11.97 8.97 27.58
C LYS A 92 -11.79 7.56 28.16
N PRO A 93 -11.18 7.40 29.34
CA PRO A 93 -11.04 6.10 29.97
C PRO A 93 -12.44 5.63 30.39
N SER A 94 -12.98 4.63 29.70
CA SER A 94 -14.24 4.00 30.04
C SER A 94 -14.06 2.50 29.89
N GLY A 95 -14.35 1.80 30.98
CA GLY A 95 -13.96 0.42 31.24
C GLY A 95 -14.52 -0.62 30.26
N SER A 96 -13.72 -1.68 30.15
CA SER A 96 -14.12 -3.09 30.02
C SER A 96 -15.51 -3.39 29.43
N THR A 97 -15.53 -3.82 28.17
CA THR A 97 -16.46 -4.86 27.71
C THR A 97 -15.75 -5.75 26.71
N SER A 98 -15.46 -6.97 27.16
CA SER A 98 -15.09 -8.13 26.35
C SER A 98 -16.24 -8.53 25.44
N SER A 99 -16.00 -8.57 24.13
CA SER A 99 -16.86 -9.28 23.19
C SER A 99 -16.00 -10.19 22.33
N SER A 100 -15.91 -11.45 22.74
CA SER A 100 -15.45 -12.55 21.90
C SER A 100 -16.56 -12.86 20.89
N SER A 101 -16.32 -12.60 19.61
CA SER A 101 -17.19 -13.10 18.55
C SER A 101 -16.34 -13.60 17.39
N SER A 102 -16.35 -14.93 17.21
CA SER A 102 -16.31 -15.64 15.93
C SER A 102 -15.42 -14.98 14.86
N ILE A 103 -14.12 -15.25 14.93
CA ILE A 103 -13.03 -14.46 14.32
C ILE A 103 -12.87 -14.64 12.79
N SER A 104 -13.54 -15.59 12.14
CA SER A 104 -13.32 -15.83 10.70
C SER A 104 -14.12 -14.92 9.76
N LYS A 105 -15.39 -14.60 10.06
CA LYS A 105 -16.22 -13.69 9.21
C LYS A 105 -16.22 -12.21 9.66
N SER A 106 -15.74 -11.94 10.87
CA SER A 106 -15.74 -10.58 11.44
C SER A 106 -14.58 -9.73 10.92
N ASN A 107 -13.49 -10.35 10.48
CA ASN A 107 -12.28 -9.62 10.09
C ASN A 107 -12.40 -8.94 8.71
N SER A 108 -13.04 -9.59 7.73
CA SER A 108 -13.28 -9.01 6.40
C SER A 108 -14.19 -7.77 6.49
N ASN A 109 -15.31 -7.86 7.22
CA ASN A 109 -16.17 -6.70 7.45
C ASN A 109 -15.47 -5.56 8.19
N HIS A 110 -14.58 -5.89 9.13
CA HIS A 110 -13.82 -4.90 9.88
C HIS A 110 -12.83 -4.15 8.98
N ILE A 111 -12.02 -4.85 8.16
CA ILE A 111 -11.06 -4.20 7.26
C ILE A 111 -11.79 -3.31 6.23
N LEU A 112 -12.93 -3.77 5.72
CA LEU A 112 -13.77 -3.01 4.79
C LEU A 112 -14.34 -1.76 5.44
N TYR A 113 -14.84 -1.88 6.67
CA TYR A 113 -15.28 -0.72 7.46
C TYR A 113 -14.13 0.29 7.64
N HIS A 114 -12.93 -0.17 7.99
CA HIS A 114 -11.78 0.71 8.19
C HIS A 114 -11.30 1.38 6.90
N PHE A 115 -11.31 0.69 5.77
CA PHE A 115 -11.04 1.30 4.47
C PHE A 115 -12.13 2.29 4.06
N SER A 116 -13.40 1.97 4.33
CA SER A 116 -14.52 2.83 3.96
C SER A 116 -14.60 4.12 4.80
N THR A 117 -14.09 4.10 6.03
CA THR A 117 -14.13 5.26 6.94
C THR A 117 -12.80 6.00 7.01
N SER A 118 -11.70 5.40 6.53
CA SER A 118 -10.38 6.03 6.56
C SER A 118 -10.32 7.26 5.65
N PRO A 119 -9.87 8.43 6.17
CA PRO A 119 -9.60 9.60 5.35
C PRO A 119 -8.41 9.35 4.40
N SER A 120 -7.44 8.54 4.84
CA SER A 120 -6.24 8.22 4.04
C SER A 120 -6.55 7.32 2.84
N ARG A 121 -7.74 6.70 2.74
CA ARG A 121 -8.09 5.84 1.59
C ARG A 121 -7.97 6.54 0.24
N HIS A 122 -8.18 7.86 0.21
CA HIS A 122 -8.08 8.66 -1.01
C HIS A 122 -6.65 9.07 -1.35
N LEU A 123 -5.67 8.73 -0.50
CA LEU A 123 -4.24 8.95 -0.73
C LEU A 123 -3.54 7.67 -1.21
N ILE A 124 -4.20 6.51 -1.09
CA ILE A 124 -3.64 5.22 -1.49
C ILE A 124 -3.68 5.12 -3.01
N GLN A 125 -2.50 5.00 -3.62
CA GLN A 125 -2.32 4.87 -5.07
C GLN A 125 -2.13 3.42 -5.52
N HIS A 126 -1.45 2.63 -4.69
CA HIS A 126 -1.16 1.22 -4.92
C HIS A 126 -1.67 0.41 -3.72
N LEU A 127 -2.47 -0.61 -3.98
CA LEU A 127 -3.01 -1.50 -2.96
C LEU A 127 -2.72 -2.95 -3.36
N ALA A 128 -2.13 -3.72 -2.45
CA ALA A 128 -1.88 -5.14 -2.66
C ALA A 128 -2.75 -5.97 -1.72
N ILE A 129 -3.37 -7.02 -2.25
CA ILE A 129 -4.29 -7.90 -1.52
C ILE A 129 -3.91 -9.34 -1.81
N ASP A 130 -3.96 -10.17 -0.78
CA ASP A 130 -3.78 -11.60 -0.95
C ASP A 130 -4.88 -12.17 -1.86
N PHE A 131 -4.47 -12.84 -2.93
CA PHE A 131 -5.39 -13.40 -3.92
C PHE A 131 -6.43 -14.33 -3.30
N ARG A 132 -6.08 -15.04 -2.21
CA ARG A 132 -6.96 -16.01 -1.54
C ARG A 132 -8.17 -15.37 -0.87
N VAL A 133 -8.08 -14.10 -0.47
CA VAL A 133 -9.19 -13.38 0.18
C VAL A 133 -9.95 -12.48 -0.79
N TRP A 134 -9.54 -12.42 -2.06
CA TRP A 134 -10.14 -11.55 -3.06
C TRP A 134 -11.65 -11.77 -3.23
N ALA A 135 -12.06 -13.03 -3.43
CA ALA A 135 -13.45 -13.39 -3.65
C ALA A 135 -14.33 -13.01 -2.43
N GLU A 136 -13.89 -13.39 -1.22
CA GLU A 136 -14.59 -13.06 0.02
C GLU A 136 -14.72 -11.54 0.20
N LEU A 137 -13.65 -10.77 -0.04
CA LEU A 137 -13.71 -9.32 0.07
C LEU A 137 -14.69 -8.72 -0.95
N CYS A 138 -14.69 -9.22 -2.19
CA CYS A 138 -15.62 -8.75 -3.23
C CYS A 138 -17.08 -9.03 -2.87
N GLU A 139 -17.40 -10.21 -2.35
CA GLU A 139 -18.74 -10.57 -1.86
C GLU A 139 -19.22 -9.62 -0.75
N ASN A 140 -18.30 -9.11 0.07
CA ASN A 140 -18.59 -8.16 1.13
C ASN A 140 -18.51 -6.68 0.68
N GLY A 141 -18.45 -6.41 -0.64
CA GLY A 141 -18.54 -5.05 -1.19
C GLY A 141 -17.20 -4.32 -1.36
N PHE A 142 -16.08 -5.04 -1.34
CA PHE A 142 -14.76 -4.45 -1.54
C PHE A 142 -14.62 -3.64 -2.84
N LEU A 143 -15.21 -4.13 -3.95
CA LEU A 143 -15.23 -3.42 -5.23
C LEU A 143 -15.83 -2.01 -5.09
N GLY A 144 -16.93 -1.88 -4.35
CA GLY A 144 -17.58 -0.60 -4.05
C GLY A 144 -16.67 0.37 -3.28
N ILE A 145 -15.72 -0.14 -2.50
CA ILE A 145 -14.74 0.69 -1.78
C ILE A 145 -13.62 1.15 -2.73
N VAL A 146 -12.97 0.22 -3.45
CA VAL A 146 -11.83 0.56 -4.33
C VAL A 146 -12.24 1.42 -5.53
N SER A 147 -13.46 1.25 -6.02
CA SER A 147 -14.01 2.13 -7.06
C SER A 147 -14.13 3.58 -6.60
N ARG A 148 -14.35 3.83 -5.31
CA ARG A 148 -14.44 5.18 -4.73
C ARG A 148 -13.09 5.79 -4.34
N MET A 149 -11.99 5.01 -4.41
CA MET A 149 -10.66 5.49 -4.08
C MET A 149 -10.07 6.33 -5.22
N ARG A 150 -10.17 7.66 -5.08
CA ARG A 150 -9.78 8.65 -6.10
C ARG A 150 -8.34 8.56 -6.60
N ALA A 151 -7.39 8.35 -5.69
CA ALA A 151 -5.99 8.25 -6.05
C ALA A 151 -5.55 6.83 -6.44
N LEU A 152 -6.40 5.81 -6.27
CA LEU A 152 -6.02 4.44 -6.63
C LEU A 152 -5.74 4.36 -8.12
N ARG A 153 -4.59 3.78 -8.46
CA ARG A 153 -4.09 3.56 -9.83
C ARG A 153 -3.77 2.10 -10.08
N GLU A 154 -3.28 1.40 -9.05
CA GLU A 154 -2.92 -0.01 -9.18
C GLU A 154 -3.47 -0.83 -8.02
N LEU A 155 -3.98 -2.02 -8.36
CA LEU A 155 -4.44 -3.03 -7.44
C LEU A 155 -3.75 -4.36 -7.78
N ASP A 156 -2.87 -4.80 -6.88
CA ASP A 156 -2.09 -6.01 -7.06
C ASP A 156 -2.71 -7.17 -6.28
N LEU A 157 -3.02 -8.26 -6.97
CA LEU A 157 -3.48 -9.53 -6.42
C LEU A 157 -2.26 -10.42 -6.18
N VAL A 158 -1.88 -10.61 -4.92
CA VAL A 158 -0.68 -11.36 -4.52
C VAL A 158 -1.01 -12.85 -4.50
N VAL A 159 -0.50 -13.59 -5.49
CA VAL A 159 -0.86 -15.00 -5.70
C VAL A 159 0.03 -15.94 -4.89
N GLU A 160 1.30 -15.61 -4.75
CA GLU A 160 2.28 -16.44 -4.03
C GLU A 160 3.14 -15.58 -3.09
N PHE A 161 3.45 -16.15 -1.93
CA PHE A 161 4.38 -15.60 -0.95
C PHE A 161 5.67 -16.41 -0.96
N GLY A 162 6.81 -15.72 -1.14
CA GLY A 162 8.06 -16.13 -0.51
C GLY A 162 8.62 -17.48 -0.95
N ARG A 163 9.21 -17.51 -2.15
CA ARG A 163 10.48 -18.23 -2.24
C ARG A 163 11.48 -17.48 -1.36
N ALA A 164 12.20 -18.21 -0.50
CA ALA A 164 13.16 -17.64 0.44
C ALA A 164 14.38 -17.12 -0.32
N PHE A 165 14.25 -15.92 -0.86
CA PHE A 165 15.33 -15.21 -1.50
C PHE A 165 15.93 -14.20 -0.50
N GLU A 166 17.21 -13.90 -0.66
CA GLU A 166 17.87 -12.83 0.07
C GLU A 166 17.62 -11.50 -0.66
N GLY A 167 17.10 -10.49 0.05
CA GLY A 167 16.94 -9.15 -0.50
C GLY A 167 15.71 -8.39 -0.01
N GLU A 168 15.46 -7.23 -0.63
CA GLU A 168 14.32 -6.37 -0.32
C GLU A 168 13.00 -6.97 -0.81
N VAL A 169 11.91 -6.69 -0.09
CA VAL A 169 10.59 -7.16 -0.49
C VAL A 169 10.15 -6.43 -1.77
N GLY A 170 9.70 -7.18 -2.77
CA GLY A 170 9.24 -6.64 -4.05
C GLY A 170 8.09 -7.43 -4.65
N PHE A 171 7.36 -6.79 -5.56
CA PHE A 171 6.35 -7.44 -6.39
C PHE A 171 6.99 -7.81 -7.73
N LEU A 172 6.92 -9.09 -8.09
CA LEU A 172 7.29 -9.58 -9.43
C LEU A 172 6.02 -9.78 -10.25
N GLU A 173 6.10 -9.45 -11.54
CA GLU A 173 5.02 -9.75 -12.47
C GLU A 173 4.84 -11.26 -12.60
N CYS A 174 3.59 -11.71 -12.71
CA CYS A 174 3.33 -13.12 -12.97
C CYS A 174 3.90 -13.54 -14.34
N PRO A 175 4.53 -14.72 -14.44
CA PRO A 175 5.07 -15.21 -15.70
C PRO A 175 4.01 -15.31 -16.80
N SER A 176 4.39 -15.04 -18.05
CA SER A 176 3.48 -15.00 -19.20
C SER A 176 2.75 -16.32 -19.50
N TRP A 177 3.29 -17.46 -19.04
CA TRP A 177 2.67 -18.78 -19.17
C TRP A 177 1.51 -19.01 -18.19
N ARG A 178 1.40 -18.22 -17.10
CA ARG A 178 0.24 -18.21 -16.19
C ARG A 178 -0.90 -17.36 -16.76
N ARG A 179 -1.41 -17.79 -17.92
CA ARG A 179 -2.53 -17.10 -18.59
C ARG A 179 -3.76 -17.02 -17.68
N ASP A 180 -4.01 -18.07 -16.90
CA ASP A 180 -5.06 -18.13 -15.87
C ASP A 180 -5.08 -16.88 -14.98
N LEU A 181 -3.92 -16.49 -14.44
CA LEU A 181 -3.81 -15.33 -13.55
C LEU A 181 -4.02 -14.01 -14.28
N ARG A 182 -3.62 -13.92 -15.55
CA ARG A 182 -3.90 -12.75 -16.38
C ARG A 182 -5.40 -12.57 -16.61
N TRP A 183 -6.11 -13.65 -16.97
CA TRP A 183 -7.57 -13.62 -17.12
C TRP A 183 -8.27 -13.16 -15.84
N VAL A 184 -7.78 -13.61 -14.69
CA VAL A 184 -8.32 -13.20 -13.38
C VAL A 184 -8.08 -11.71 -13.13
N ALA A 185 -6.87 -11.20 -13.39
CA ALA A 185 -6.56 -9.79 -13.25
C ALA A 185 -7.41 -8.92 -14.18
N GLU A 186 -7.56 -9.30 -15.45
CA GLU A 186 -8.43 -8.61 -16.42
C GLU A 186 -9.91 -8.63 -16.00
N GLY A 187 -10.38 -9.75 -15.45
CA GLY A 187 -11.73 -9.85 -14.89
C GLY A 187 -11.95 -8.91 -13.70
N ALA A 188 -10.98 -8.86 -12.79
CA ALA A 188 -11.02 -7.96 -11.64
C ALA A 188 -10.94 -6.48 -12.08
N GLU A 189 -10.10 -6.15 -13.06
CA GLU A 189 -9.98 -4.81 -13.64
C GLU A 189 -11.30 -4.33 -14.21
N ARG A 190 -11.95 -5.17 -15.03
CA ARG A 190 -13.27 -4.90 -15.58
C ARG A 190 -14.30 -4.67 -14.48
N GLY A 191 -14.31 -5.51 -13.45
CA GLY A 191 -15.21 -5.38 -12.30
C GLY A 191 -15.04 -4.05 -11.56
N VAL A 192 -13.79 -3.62 -11.32
CA VAL A 192 -13.49 -2.30 -10.71
C VAL A 192 -13.94 -1.16 -11.63
N GLY A 193 -13.70 -1.28 -12.95
CA GLY A 193 -14.09 -0.28 -13.93
C GLY A 193 -15.61 -0.10 -14.06
N GLU A 194 -16.36 -1.21 -14.10
CA GLU A 194 -17.82 -1.20 -14.14
C GLU A 194 -18.42 -0.59 -12.86
N GLU A 195 -17.88 -0.96 -11.70
CA GLU A 195 -18.25 -0.37 -10.42
C GLU A 195 -18.01 1.15 -10.39
N ARG A 196 -16.85 1.60 -10.89
CA ARG A 196 -16.52 3.04 -11.00
C ARG A 196 -17.53 3.78 -11.87
N LYS A 197 -17.86 3.23 -13.04
CA LYS A 197 -18.87 3.83 -13.94
C LYS A 197 -20.24 3.92 -13.27
N ARG A 198 -20.63 2.89 -12.52
CA ARG A 198 -21.90 2.87 -11.78
C ARG A 198 -21.94 3.92 -10.68
N VAL A 199 -20.86 4.04 -9.90
CA VAL A 199 -20.74 5.05 -8.82
C VAL A 199 -20.76 6.47 -9.37
N LEU A 200 -20.15 6.70 -10.54
CA LEU A 200 -20.14 8.01 -11.20
C LEU A 200 -21.44 8.33 -11.95
N GLY A 201 -22.41 7.42 -11.99
CA GLY A 201 -23.65 7.62 -12.75
C GLY A 201 -23.46 7.63 -14.27
N LEU A 202 -22.31 7.17 -14.77
CA LEU A 202 -21.97 7.14 -16.19
C LEU A 202 -22.57 5.93 -16.94
N GLY A 203 -23.40 5.12 -16.27
CA GLY A 203 -24.06 3.94 -16.84
C GLY A 203 -25.38 4.21 -17.56
N GLY A 204 -25.82 5.46 -17.68
CA GLY A 204 -27.06 5.84 -18.34
C GLY A 204 -26.80 6.66 -19.60
N SER A 205 -27.32 6.18 -20.74
CA SER A 205 -27.44 6.95 -21.97
C SER A 205 -28.23 8.24 -21.69
N GLY A 206 -27.54 9.36 -21.53
CA GLY A 206 -28.17 10.62 -21.15
C GLY A 206 -27.14 11.74 -21.06
N SER A 207 -27.10 12.56 -22.10
CA SER A 207 -26.35 13.81 -22.19
C SER A 207 -26.50 14.63 -20.91
N GLY A 208 -25.44 14.71 -20.12
CA GLY A 208 -25.40 15.44 -18.86
C GLY A 208 -23.99 15.91 -18.60
N ILE A 209 -23.68 17.12 -19.06
CA ILE A 209 -22.45 17.85 -18.78
C ILE A 209 -22.43 18.14 -17.27
N GLY A 210 -21.92 17.19 -16.49
CA GLY A 210 -21.66 17.33 -15.07
C GLY A 210 -20.16 17.15 -14.84
N ARG A 211 -19.52 18.17 -14.26
CA ARG A 211 -18.12 18.19 -13.79
C ARG A 211 -17.87 17.13 -12.70
N GLY A 212 -18.03 15.85 -13.03
CA GLY A 212 -17.59 14.74 -12.20
C GLY A 212 -16.10 14.54 -12.45
N GLY A 213 -15.27 14.82 -11.45
CA GLY A 213 -13.83 14.59 -11.55
C GLY A 213 -13.56 13.17 -12.03
N GLU A 214 -12.92 13.05 -13.18
CA GLU A 214 -12.63 11.79 -13.83
C GLU A 214 -11.81 10.91 -12.87
N LEU A 215 -12.42 9.83 -12.39
CA LEU A 215 -11.71 8.81 -11.66
C LEU A 215 -10.83 8.10 -12.69
N GLY A 216 -9.52 8.28 -12.59
CA GLY A 216 -8.57 7.58 -13.45
C GLY A 216 -8.77 6.07 -13.45
N GLU A 217 -8.33 5.42 -14.52
CA GLU A 217 -8.33 3.97 -14.66
C GLU A 217 -7.50 3.31 -13.55
N VAL A 218 -7.94 2.13 -13.11
CA VAL A 218 -7.21 1.31 -12.13
C VAL A 218 -6.74 0.07 -12.84
N ARG A 219 -5.43 -0.09 -12.94
CA ARG A 219 -4.81 -1.30 -13.47
C ARG A 219 -4.85 -2.39 -12.40
N VAL A 220 -5.26 -3.60 -12.77
CA VAL A 220 -5.21 -4.75 -11.87
C VAL A 220 -4.20 -5.75 -12.39
N ARG A 221 -3.36 -6.28 -11.51
CA ARG A 221 -2.35 -7.29 -11.86
C ARG A 221 -2.32 -8.40 -10.86
N CYS A 222 -1.96 -9.60 -11.32
CA CYS A 222 -1.50 -10.65 -10.43
C CYS A 222 0.02 -10.52 -10.28
N VAL A 223 0.50 -10.62 -9.04
CA VAL A 223 1.92 -10.48 -8.69
C VAL A 223 2.38 -11.57 -7.73
N ILE A 224 3.68 -11.80 -7.70
CA ILE A 224 4.36 -12.66 -6.72
C ILE A 224 5.11 -11.76 -5.73
N LEU A 225 4.88 -11.96 -4.43
CA LEU A 225 5.62 -11.23 -3.40
C LEU A 225 6.90 -11.98 -3.05
N THR A 226 8.04 -11.40 -3.41
CA THR A 226 9.38 -11.98 -3.21
C THR A 226 10.21 -11.14 -2.23
N ARG A 227 11.33 -11.71 -1.75
CA ARG A 227 12.41 -11.00 -1.03
C ARG A 227 13.68 -11.04 -1.88
N GLY A 228 13.90 -10.07 -2.76
CA GLY A 228 15.03 -10.05 -3.71
C GLY A 228 14.55 -9.91 -5.14
N GLY A 229 15.39 -9.27 -5.97
CA GLY A 229 15.09 -8.98 -7.38
C GLY A 229 14.89 -10.24 -8.24
N GLU A 230 14.52 -10.04 -9.50
CA GLU A 230 14.40 -11.12 -10.48
C GLU A 230 15.69 -11.98 -10.49
N GLN A 231 15.53 -13.30 -10.51
CA GLN A 231 16.62 -14.20 -10.86
C GLN A 231 17.02 -13.89 -12.30
N SER A 232 18.09 -13.13 -12.48
CA SER A 232 18.82 -12.99 -13.74
C SER A 232 19.59 -14.26 -14.07
#